data_AF-A0A9D8BC04-F1
#
_entry.id   AF-A0A9D8BC04-F1
#
_cell.length_a   1.000
_cell.length_b   1.000
_cell.length_c   1.000
_cell.angle_alpha   90.00
_cell.angle_beta   90.00
_cell.angle_gamma   90.00
#
_symmetry.space_group_name_H-M   'P 1'
#
loop_
_entity.id
_entity.type
_entity.pdbx_description
1 polymer ?
#
loop_
_entity_poly.entity_id
_entity_poly.type
_entity_poly.pdbx_seq_one_letter_code
_entity_poly.pdbx_strand_id
1 'polypeptide(L)'
;MIVGQRKPFAEVKEMVKDHKKVLILGCGTCVAVCMAGGEKEVELLASQLRIARKLDGKDVEVLEDTVTRQCDREYMEPILEKAKGCDAVISMACGVGV
;
A
#
# COMPACT_ATOMS: atom_id res chain seq x y z
N MET A 1 18.45 7.18 11.38
CA MET A 1 18.10 7.36 9.95
C MET A 1 17.43 6.09 9.48
N ILE A 2 16.16 6.14 9.06
CA ILE A 2 15.42 4.97 8.58
C ILE A 2 15.45 4.99 7.06
N VAL A 3 15.83 3.86 6.43
CA VAL A 3 15.82 3.69 4.97
C VAL A 3 14.75 2.65 4.65
N GLY A 4 13.81 3.00 3.77
CA GLY A 4 12.77 2.09 3.31
C GLY A 4 13.21 1.31 2.07
N GLN A 5 12.95 0.02 2.04
CA GLN A 5 13.06 -0.81 0.84
C GLN A 5 11.79 -1.63 0.68
N ARG A 6 11.23 -1.65 -0.52
CA ARG A 6 10.03 -2.42 -0.82
C ARG A 6 10.35 -3.92 -0.87
N LYS A 7 9.49 -4.74 -0.26
CA LYS A 7 9.50 -6.20 -0.46
C LYS A 7 9.42 -6.55 -1.95
N PRO A 8 10.01 -7.68 -2.37
CA PRO A 8 9.82 -8.18 -3.73
C PRO A 8 8.34 -8.32 -4.07
N PHE A 9 7.95 -7.97 -5.30
CA PHE A 9 6.55 -7.98 -5.72
C PHE A 9 5.89 -9.36 -5.56
N ALA A 10 6.62 -10.44 -5.84
CA ALA A 10 6.11 -11.80 -5.69
C ALA A 10 5.66 -12.11 -4.25
N GLU A 11 6.41 -11.61 -3.25
CA GLU A 11 6.06 -11.77 -1.84
C GLU A 11 4.79 -10.99 -1.51
N VAL A 12 4.69 -9.73 -1.95
CA VAL A 12 3.50 -8.90 -1.73
C VAL A 12 2.27 -9.52 -2.40
N LYS A 13 2.40 -10.01 -3.64
CA LYS A 13 1.33 -10.70 -4.38
C LYS A 13 0.82 -11.91 -3.60
N GLU A 14 1.73 -12.72 -3.05
CA GLU A 14 1.41 -13.92 -2.28
C GLU A 14 0.70 -13.56 -0.97
N MET A 15 1.18 -12.54 -0.26
CA MET A 15 0.59 -12.08 1.01
C MET A 15 -0.87 -11.66 0.87
N VAL A 16 -1.26 -11.11 -0.30
CA VAL A 16 -2.62 -10.62 -0.50
C VAL A 16 -3.49 -11.51 -1.38
N LYS A 17 -3.03 -12.70 -1.76
CA LYS A 17 -3.65 -13.56 -2.80
C LYS A 17 -5.12 -13.95 -2.52
N ASP A 18 -5.52 -13.99 -1.26
CA ASP A 18 -6.87 -14.43 -0.85
C ASP A 18 -7.83 -13.24 -0.60
N HIS A 19 -7.33 -12.01 -0.69
CA HIS A 19 -8.13 -10.78 -0.56
C HIS A 19 -8.65 -10.29 -1.91
N LYS A 20 -9.88 -9.79 -1.93
CA LYS A 20 -10.57 -9.28 -3.12
C LYS A 20 -10.59 -7.77 -3.18
N LYS A 21 -10.57 -7.09 -2.03
CA LYS A 21 -10.52 -5.64 -1.92
C LYS A 21 -9.38 -5.23 -1.02
N VAL A 22 -8.37 -4.59 -1.59
CA VAL A 22 -7.15 -4.19 -0.87
C VAL A 22 -6.91 -2.70 -1.00
N LEU A 23 -6.51 -2.06 0.10
CA LEU A 23 -6.04 -0.67 0.11
C LEU A 23 -4.52 -0.66 0.13
N ILE A 24 -3.89 0.02 -0.82
CA ILE A 24 -2.46 0.32 -0.78
C ILE A 24 -2.31 1.73 -0.21
N LEU A 25 -1.67 1.83 0.96
CA LEU A 25 -1.52 3.07 1.70
C LEU A 25 -0.06 3.51 1.74
N GLY A 26 0.24 4.59 1.03
CA GLY A 26 1.54 5.25 0.98
C GLY A 26 1.82 6.20 2.16
N CYS A 27 3.09 6.53 2.36
CA CYS A 27 3.56 7.51 3.33
C CYS A 27 4.46 8.54 2.64
N GLY A 28 3.96 9.75 2.47
CA GLY A 28 4.49 10.80 1.58
C GLY A 28 5.72 11.56 2.08
N THR A 29 6.38 11.13 3.17
CA THR A 29 7.57 11.80 3.72
C THR A 29 8.82 10.93 3.65
N CYS A 30 9.18 10.20 4.72
CA CYS A 30 10.50 9.58 4.82
C CYS A 30 10.74 8.48 3.77
N VAL A 31 9.75 7.64 3.53
CA VAL A 31 9.85 6.51 2.58
C VAL A 31 9.59 6.91 1.13
N ALA A 32 8.90 8.04 0.90
CA ALA A 32 8.79 8.64 -0.42
C ALA A 32 10.16 9.13 -0.93
N VAL A 33 10.99 9.70 -0.05
CA VAL A 33 12.39 10.07 -0.40
C VAL A 33 13.23 8.84 -0.73
N CYS A 34 12.93 7.68 -0.12
CA CYS A 34 13.57 6.41 -0.45
C CYS A 34 13.02 5.76 -1.74
N MET A 35 12.03 6.35 -2.41
CA MET A 35 11.32 5.75 -3.55
C MET A 35 10.75 4.36 -3.20
N ALA A 36 10.21 4.23 -1.97
CA ALA A 36 9.76 2.96 -1.43
C ALA A 36 8.29 2.96 -0.96
N GLY A 37 7.63 4.13 -0.90
CA GLY A 37 6.28 4.23 -0.35
C GLY A 37 5.55 5.54 -0.58
N GLY A 38 6.04 6.41 -1.48
CA GLY A 38 5.30 7.59 -1.91
C GLY A 38 4.20 7.25 -2.91
N GLU A 39 3.47 8.27 -3.35
CA GLU A 39 2.33 8.15 -4.28
C GLU A 39 2.68 7.38 -5.56
N LYS A 40 3.83 7.68 -6.18
CA LYS A 40 4.30 6.96 -7.38
C LYS A 40 4.54 5.47 -7.13
N GLU A 41 5.04 5.11 -5.95
CA GLU A 41 5.28 3.71 -5.59
C GLU A 41 3.98 2.96 -5.30
N VAL A 42 2.99 3.66 -4.74
CA VAL A 42 1.62 3.16 -4.55
C VAL A 42 0.98 2.85 -5.91
N GLU A 43 0.98 3.81 -6.83
CA GLU A 43 0.44 3.65 -8.19
C GLU A 43 1.09 2.50 -8.95
N LEU A 44 2.42 2.40 -8.85
CA LEU A 44 3.18 1.31 -9.45
C LEU A 44 2.76 -0.04 -8.87
N LEU A 45 2.71 -0.17 -7.55
CA LEU A 45 2.33 -1.42 -6.89
C LEU A 45 0.89 -1.81 -7.21
N ALA A 46 -0.03 -0.84 -7.23
CA ALA A 46 -1.43 -1.04 -7.58
C ALA A 46 -1.57 -1.58 -9.00
N SER A 47 -0.89 -0.95 -9.96
CA SER A 47 -0.87 -1.37 -11.35
C SER A 47 -0.29 -2.78 -11.52
N GLN A 48 0.83 -3.07 -10.86
CA GLN A 48 1.44 -4.41 -10.85
C GLN A 48 0.47 -5.46 -10.31
N LEU A 49 -0.23 -5.17 -9.20
CA LEU A 49 -1.16 -6.10 -8.58
C LEU A 49 -2.39 -6.34 -9.45
N ARG A 50 -3.00 -5.30 -10.03
CA ARG A 50 -4.14 -5.42 -10.96
C ARG A 50 -3.78 -6.29 -12.17
N ILE A 51 -2.64 -6.03 -12.81
CA ILE A 51 -2.18 -6.80 -13.97
C ILE A 51 -1.94 -8.27 -13.59
N ALA A 52 -1.20 -8.51 -12.50
CA ALA A 52 -0.88 -9.87 -12.08
C ALA A 52 -2.12 -10.69 -11.73
N ARG A 53 -3.12 -10.07 -11.08
CA ARG A 53 -4.37 -10.72 -10.71
C ARG A 53 -5.24 -11.03 -11.93
N LYS A 54 -5.33 -10.09 -12.86
CA LYS A 54 -6.01 -10.30 -14.15
C LYS A 54 -5.40 -11.48 -14.93
N LEU A 55 -4.07 -11.62 -14.93
CA LEU A 55 -3.38 -12.76 -15.55
C LEU A 55 -3.68 -14.09 -14.86
N ASP A 56 -3.88 -14.08 -13.53
CA ASP A 56 -4.28 -15.27 -12.76
C ASP A 56 -5.80 -15.59 -12.90
N GLY A 57 -6.56 -14.82 -13.68
CA GLY A 57 -8.01 -14.98 -13.81
C GLY A 57 -8.79 -14.62 -12.54
N LYS A 58 -8.18 -13.86 -11.62
CA LYS A 58 -8.80 -13.41 -10.37
C LYS A 58 -8.97 -11.89 -10.42
N ASP A 59 -10.18 -11.40 -10.17
CA ASP A 59 -10.40 -9.95 -10.06
C ASP A 59 -9.97 -9.45 -8.67
N VAL A 60 -9.46 -8.21 -8.62
CA VAL A 60 -9.09 -7.53 -7.37
C VAL A 60 -9.47 -6.05 -7.47
N GLU A 61 -10.21 -5.57 -6.48
CA GLU A 61 -10.41 -4.14 -6.27
C GLU A 61 -9.21 -3.61 -5.49
N VAL A 62 -8.44 -2.72 -6.13
CA VAL A 62 -7.31 -2.05 -5.48
C VAL A 62 -7.68 -0.59 -5.29
N LEU A 63 -7.77 -0.18 -4.03
CA LEU A 63 -7.86 1.21 -3.63
C LEU A 63 -6.46 1.74 -3.32
N GLU A 64 -6.25 3.02 -3.58
CA GLU A 64 -4.96 3.69 -3.43
C GLU A 64 -5.14 4.94 -2.61
N ASP A 65 -4.21 5.19 -1.67
CA ASP A 65 -4.14 6.46 -0.96
C ASP A 65 -2.71 6.72 -0.46
N THR A 66 -2.38 7.97 -0.18
CA THR A 66 -1.09 8.35 0.40
C THR A 66 -1.29 9.48 1.39
N VAL A 67 -0.94 9.22 2.65
CA VAL A 67 -0.99 10.24 3.71
C VAL A 67 0.38 10.86 3.93
N THR A 68 0.44 12.08 4.47
CA THR A 68 1.70 12.78 4.74
C THR A 68 2.61 11.98 5.67
N ARG A 69 2.06 11.45 6.78
CA ARG A 69 2.76 10.62 7.77
C ARG A 69 1.83 9.56 8.35
N GLN A 70 2.11 8.28 8.15
CA GLN A 70 1.33 7.19 8.77
C GLN A 70 1.61 7.02 10.27
N CYS A 71 2.76 7.50 10.75
CA CYS A 71 3.10 7.48 12.18
C CYS A 71 2.39 8.58 13.00
N ASP A 72 1.60 9.42 12.35
CA ASP A 72 0.94 10.56 12.96
C ASP A 72 -0.58 10.41 12.78
N ARG A 73 -1.27 10.32 13.92
CA ARG A 73 -2.68 9.92 13.99
C ARG A 73 -3.59 10.86 13.20
N GLU A 74 -3.31 12.17 13.25
CA GLU A 74 -4.14 13.19 12.60
C GLU A 74 -4.24 12.96 11.08
N TYR A 75 -3.16 12.45 10.46
CA TYR A 75 -3.14 12.14 9.03
C TYR A 75 -3.81 10.80 8.69
N MET A 76 -4.01 9.92 9.67
CA MET A 76 -4.66 8.62 9.46
C MET A 76 -6.18 8.70 9.55
N GLU A 77 -6.73 9.64 10.31
CA GLU A 77 -8.18 9.79 10.51
C GLU A 77 -9.00 9.83 9.20
N PRO A 78 -8.59 10.56 8.14
CA PRO A 78 -9.32 10.60 6.88
C PRO A 78 -9.41 9.24 6.15
N ILE A 79 -8.49 8.32 6.45
CA ILE A 79 -8.36 7.04 5.74
C ILE A 79 -9.10 5.89 6.46
N LEU A 80 -9.46 6.07 7.73
CA LEU A 80 -10.05 5.01 8.55
C LEU A 80 -11.32 4.42 7.92
N GLU A 81 -12.23 5.25 7.41
CA GLU A 81 -13.46 4.79 6.77
C GLU A 81 -13.18 4.01 5.48
N LYS A 82 -12.20 4.45 4.68
CA LYS A 82 -11.77 3.75 3.47
C LYS A 82 -11.14 2.40 3.79
N ALA A 83 -10.31 2.34 4.85
CA ALA A 83 -9.66 1.13 5.30
C ALA A 83 -10.65 0.08 5.85
N LYS A 84 -11.69 0.49 6.58
CA LYS A 84 -12.73 -0.41 7.12
C LYS A 84 -13.45 -1.21 6.04
N GLY A 85 -13.57 -0.66 4.83
CA GLY A 85 -14.23 -1.32 3.70
C GLY A 85 -13.35 -2.31 2.93
N CYS A 86 -12.09 -2.52 3.34
CA CYS A 86 -11.14 -3.38 2.65
C CYS A 86 -10.88 -4.67 3.42
N ASP A 87 -10.59 -5.76 2.69
CA ASP A 87 -10.21 -7.05 3.27
C ASP A 87 -8.80 -7.00 3.87
N ALA A 88 -7.93 -6.15 3.30
CA ALA A 88 -6.57 -5.93 3.76
C ALA A 88 -6.05 -4.53 3.41
N VAL A 89 -5.08 -4.06 4.20
CA VAL A 89 -4.33 -2.83 3.95
C VAL A 89 -2.85 -3.17 3.77
N ILE A 90 -2.28 -2.78 2.63
CA ILE A 90 -0.85 -2.82 2.38
C ILE A 90 -0.27 -1.47 2.79
N SER A 91 0.28 -1.38 4.01
CA SER A 91 1.05 -0.20 4.42
C SER A 91 2.41 -0.19 3.73
N MET A 92 2.72 0.91 3.06
CA MET A 92 4.04 1.21 2.51
C MET A 92 4.82 2.20 3.40
N ALA A 93 4.48 2.28 4.70
CA ALA A 93 5.23 3.09 5.67
C ALA A 93 6.54 2.43 6.12
N CYS A 94 7.32 3.18 6.90
CA CYS A 94 8.41 2.62 7.69
C CYS A 94 7.88 1.98 8.98
N GLY A 95 8.74 1.28 9.73
CA GLY A 95 8.34 0.57 10.96
C GLY A 95 7.78 1.42 12.10
N VAL A 96 7.78 2.75 12.01
CA VAL A 96 7.11 3.65 12.98
C VAL A 96 5.62 3.82 12.65
N GLY A 97 5.24 3.71 11.38
CA GLY A 97 3.88 3.96 10.89
C GLY A 97 3.15 2.71 10.43
N VAL A 98 3.61 1.51 10.82
CA VAL A 98 3.00 0.20 10.54
C VAL A 98 2.27 -0.30 11.78
#